data_AF-A0A8H3UQ03-F1
#
_entry.id   AF-A0A8H3UQ03-F1
#
_cell.length_a   1.000
_cell.length_b   1.000
_cell.length_c   1.000
_cell.angle_alpha   90.00
_cell.angle_beta   90.00
_cell.angle_gamma   90.00
#
_symmetry.space_group_name_H-M   'P 1'
#
loop_
_entity.id
_entity.type
_entity.pdbx_description
1 polymer ?
#
loop_
_entity_poly.entity_id
_entity_poly.type
_entity_poly.pdbx_seq_one_letter_code
_entity_poly.pdbx_strand_id
1 'polypeptide(L)'
;MAEESHSLLPNNPRWVSGPSLSESPILDLLNCPEKHDRDRLTEQWRDHKLKELNFVGIVAALLTGCLTSTGSWPNFTPGGEVQPWQVRTCWFVGIIFGLTSILSAADQTIRLHRISAHRNAPRRIRMLIRGNAKRIRGQIRPSRVRMFIWQLPVFFLTCATVAMMTGIWVLVWTATMEAGTFVWKENAKSAVVFTSITGVTGIIFFWAQTLLHAPVHEEDEDCEF
;
A
#
# COMPACT_ATOMS: atom_id res chain seq x y z
N MET A 1 48.97 13.34 31.02
CA MET A 1 48.23 14.47 31.62
C MET A 1 47.64 15.25 30.45
N ALA A 2 46.58 14.86 29.75
CA ALA A 2 45.33 14.14 30.06
C ALA A 2 44.38 14.90 31.00
N GLU A 3 43.65 15.88 30.44
CA GLU A 3 42.32 16.39 30.85
C GLU A 3 41.79 17.18 29.63
N GLU A 4 40.87 16.61 28.85
CA GLU A 4 39.42 16.91 28.86
C GLU A 4 39.07 18.37 28.51
N SER A 5 38.47 18.60 27.34
CA SER A 5 37.32 19.51 27.22
C SER A 5 36.68 19.47 25.82
N HIS A 6 35.37 19.16 25.80
CA HIS A 6 34.37 19.50 24.79
C HIS A 6 34.20 18.60 23.54
N SER A 7 33.63 17.43 23.82
CA SER A 7 32.56 16.83 23.03
C SER A 7 31.34 17.78 22.92
N LEU A 8 31.15 18.39 21.76
CA LEU A 8 29.86 18.96 21.34
C LEU A 8 29.56 18.49 19.91
N LEU A 9 29.25 17.19 19.78
CA LEU A 9 28.47 16.75 18.63
C LEU A 9 27.02 17.17 18.90
N PRO A 10 26.38 17.91 17.99
CA PRO A 10 25.04 18.43 18.20
C PRO A 10 24.07 17.27 18.43
N ASN A 11 23.24 17.43 19.46
CA ASN A 11 21.99 16.70 19.68
C ASN A 11 21.22 16.68 18.36
N ASN A 12 21.34 15.58 17.61
CA ASN A 12 20.46 15.36 16.48
C ASN A 12 19.09 15.03 17.08
N PRO A 13 18.06 15.85 16.87
CA PRO A 13 16.73 15.57 17.40
C PRO A 13 16.29 14.17 16.98
N ARG A 14 15.85 13.36 17.94
CA ARG A 14 15.19 12.05 17.72
C ARG A 14 13.87 12.16 16.93
N TRP A 15 13.57 13.32 16.34
CA TRP A 15 12.34 13.66 15.62
C TRP A 15 12.29 13.17 14.16
N VAL A 16 13.39 12.63 13.61
CA VAL A 16 13.37 12.09 12.25
C VAL A 16 13.16 10.57 12.29
N SER A 17 11.88 10.20 12.28
CA SER A 17 11.30 8.87 12.06
C SER A 17 11.69 7.80 13.09
N GLY A 18 10.87 7.68 14.14
CA GLY A 18 10.62 6.36 14.75
C GLY A 18 10.16 5.36 13.66
N PRO A 19 10.27 4.04 13.89
CA PRO A 19 9.73 3.08 12.94
C PRO A 19 8.27 3.42 12.68
N SER A 20 7.86 3.42 11.41
CA SER A 20 6.44 3.55 11.09
C SER A 20 5.68 2.41 11.76
N LEU A 21 4.39 2.57 12.00
CA LEU A 21 3.53 1.53 12.58
C LEU A 21 3.69 0.16 11.87
N SER A 22 4.04 0.18 10.58
CA SER A 22 4.35 -0.99 9.75
C SER A 22 5.74 -1.59 9.94
N GLU A 23 6.73 -0.82 10.40
CA GLU A 23 8.11 -1.25 10.64
C GLU A 23 8.32 -1.76 12.08
N SER A 24 7.56 -1.26 13.07
CA SER A 24 7.66 -1.65 14.49
C SER A 24 7.54 -3.16 14.74
N PRO A 25 6.48 -3.87 14.29
CA PRO A 25 6.35 -5.31 14.54
C PRO A 25 7.48 -6.13 13.88
N ILE A 26 8.06 -5.62 12.79
CA ILE A 26 9.20 -6.26 12.10
C ILE A 26 10.50 -6.07 12.91
N LEU A 27 10.65 -4.94 13.59
CA LEU A 27 11.77 -4.71 14.49
C LEU A 27 11.66 -5.59 15.73
N ASP A 28 10.47 -5.75 16.28
CA ASP A 28 10.24 -6.57 17.48
C ASP A 28 10.45 -8.06 17.19
N LEU A 29 9.93 -8.57 16.07
CA LEU A 29 10.16 -9.97 15.67
C LEU A 29 11.64 -10.26 15.34
N LEU A 30 12.44 -9.25 15.01
CA LEU A 30 13.88 -9.43 14.72
C LEU A 30 14.75 -9.32 15.96
N ASN A 31 14.39 -8.45 16.91
CA ASN A 31 15.23 -8.08 18.05
C ASN A 31 14.77 -8.66 19.40
N CYS A 32 13.62 -9.34 19.46
CA CYS A 32 13.15 -10.02 20.65
C CYS A 32 14.27 -10.94 21.24
N PRO A 33 14.63 -10.77 22.53
CA PRO A 33 15.77 -11.47 23.14
C PRO A 33 15.50 -12.97 23.28
N GLU A 34 14.26 -13.34 23.59
CA GLU A 34 13.86 -14.73 23.80
C GLU A 34 13.58 -15.44 22.48
N LYS A 35 14.15 -16.64 22.31
CA LYS A 35 14.00 -17.42 21.06
C LYS A 35 12.56 -17.85 20.83
N HIS A 36 11.87 -18.28 21.89
CA HIS A 36 10.51 -18.79 21.83
C HIS A 36 9.53 -17.70 21.39
N ASP A 37 9.54 -16.54 22.05
CA ASP A 37 8.69 -15.41 21.68
C ASP A 37 8.98 -14.88 20.29
N ARG A 38 10.25 -14.84 19.90
CA ARG A 38 10.64 -14.44 18.55
C ARG A 38 10.10 -15.38 17.48
N ASP A 39 10.08 -16.68 17.74
CA ASP A 39 9.51 -17.67 16.81
C ASP A 39 7.98 -17.52 16.76
N ARG A 40 7.31 -17.32 17.91
CA ARG A 40 5.88 -17.02 18.00
C ARG A 40 5.48 -15.76 17.22
N LEU A 41 6.19 -14.64 17.41
CA LEU A 41 5.96 -13.38 16.69
C LEU A 41 6.17 -13.55 15.17
N THR A 42 7.14 -14.38 14.77
CA THR A 42 7.39 -14.67 13.35
C THR A 42 6.24 -15.47 12.73
N GLU A 43 5.68 -16.43 13.46
CA GLU A 43 4.51 -17.21 13.01
C GLU A 43 3.27 -16.34 12.89
N GLN A 44 3.01 -15.49 13.89
CA GLN A 44 1.92 -14.53 13.85
C GLN A 44 2.05 -13.57 12.66
N TRP A 45 3.24 -13.01 12.43
CA TRP A 45 3.50 -12.15 11.27
C TRP A 45 3.23 -12.88 9.95
N ARG A 46 3.70 -14.13 9.82
CA ARG A 46 3.46 -14.96 8.63
C ARG A 46 1.97 -15.12 8.37
N ASP A 47 1.21 -15.48 9.40
CA ASP A 47 -0.23 -15.77 9.27
C ASP A 47 -1.02 -14.52 8.94
N HIS A 48 -0.68 -13.38 9.54
CA HIS A 48 -1.25 -12.09 9.18
C HIS A 48 -0.91 -11.71 7.74
N LYS A 49 0.34 -11.91 7.31
CA LYS A 49 0.76 -11.58 5.94
C LYS A 49 0.09 -12.47 4.90
N LEU A 50 -0.09 -13.77 5.18
CA LEU A 50 -0.84 -14.67 4.30
C LEU A 50 -2.30 -14.25 4.14
N LYS A 51 -2.97 -13.85 5.24
CA LYS A 51 -4.34 -13.33 5.19
C LYS A 51 -4.41 -12.03 4.38
N GLU A 52 -3.47 -11.12 4.59
CA GLU A 52 -3.37 -9.87 3.83
C GLU A 52 -3.20 -10.14 2.32
N LEU A 53 -2.27 -11.01 1.94
CA LEU A 53 -2.02 -11.35 0.53
C LEU A 53 -3.24 -12.00 -0.15
N ASN A 54 -3.95 -12.88 0.56
CA ASN A 54 -5.18 -13.49 0.06
C ASN A 54 -6.27 -12.43 -0.18
N PHE A 55 -6.48 -11.55 0.80
CA PHE A 55 -7.42 -10.43 0.69
C PHE A 55 -7.08 -9.52 -0.50
N VAL A 56 -5.81 -9.12 -0.64
CA VAL A 56 -5.34 -8.29 -1.76
C VAL A 56 -5.57 -8.98 -3.11
N GLY A 57 -5.33 -10.29 -3.19
CA GLY A 57 -5.61 -11.08 -4.41
C GLY A 57 -7.08 -11.05 -4.83
N ILE A 58 -8.00 -11.20 -3.87
CA ILE A 58 -9.45 -11.13 -4.11
C ILE A 58 -9.85 -9.73 -4.59
N VAL A 59 -9.43 -8.69 -3.87
CA VAL A 59 -9.76 -7.29 -4.20
C VAL A 59 -9.20 -6.90 -5.58
N ALA A 60 -7.98 -7.33 -5.91
CA ALA A 60 -7.37 -7.06 -7.20
C ALA A 60 -8.12 -7.75 -8.35
N ALA A 61 -8.60 -8.98 -8.15
CA ALA A 61 -9.42 -9.69 -9.16
C ALA A 61 -10.75 -8.98 -9.40
N LEU A 62 -11.44 -8.56 -8.33
CA LEU A 62 -12.68 -7.80 -8.42
C LEU A 62 -12.46 -6.46 -9.14
N LEU A 63 -11.43 -5.71 -8.76
CA LEU A 63 -11.09 -4.43 -9.39
C LEU A 63 -10.76 -4.59 -10.87
N THR A 64 -9.99 -5.61 -11.24
CA THR A 64 -9.65 -5.90 -12.65
C THR A 64 -10.89 -6.27 -13.46
N GLY A 65 -11.83 -7.01 -12.86
CA GLY A 65 -13.13 -7.31 -13.45
C GLY A 65 -13.98 -6.04 -13.67
N CYS A 66 -14.04 -5.16 -12.67
CA CYS A 66 -14.71 -3.86 -12.79
C CYS A 66 -14.08 -2.99 -13.88
N LEU A 67 -12.74 -2.90 -13.95
CA LEU A 67 -12.03 -2.15 -14.98
C LEU A 67 -12.37 -2.64 -16.39
N THR A 68 -12.45 -3.96 -16.56
CA THR A 68 -12.79 -4.59 -17.84
C THR A 68 -14.23 -4.29 -18.25
N SER A 69 -15.18 -4.32 -17.30
CA SER A 69 -16.58 -4.02 -17.57
C SER A 69 -16.83 -2.53 -17.79
N THR A 70 -16.10 -1.64 -17.11
CA THR A 70 -16.20 -0.19 -17.36
C THR A 70 -15.66 0.20 -18.73
N GLY A 71 -14.64 -0.50 -19.23
CA GLY A 71 -14.10 -0.26 -20.57
C GLY A 71 -15.09 -0.60 -21.70
N SER A 72 -16.10 -1.42 -21.45
CA SER A 72 -17.13 -1.79 -22.43
C SER A 72 -18.40 -0.93 -22.37
N TRP A 73 -18.46 0.05 -21.46
CA TRP A 73 -19.63 0.92 -21.37
C TRP A 73 -19.83 1.77 -22.64
N PRO A 74 -21.08 2.00 -23.05
CA PRO A 74 -21.39 2.85 -24.20
C PRO A 74 -20.88 4.28 -23.96
N ASN A 75 -20.33 4.91 -25.00
CA ASN A 75 -19.74 6.24 -24.89
C ASN A 75 -20.81 7.27 -24.48
N PHE A 76 -20.48 8.10 -23.49
CA PHE A 76 -21.32 9.23 -23.07
C PHE A 76 -21.29 10.40 -24.09
N THR A 77 -20.50 10.29 -25.15
CA THR A 77 -20.36 11.31 -26.19
C THR A 77 -21.60 11.32 -27.11
N PRO A 78 -22.31 12.46 -27.23
CA PRO A 78 -23.38 12.60 -28.20
C PRO A 78 -22.77 12.64 -29.60
N GLY A 79 -22.85 11.53 -30.34
CA GLY A 79 -22.37 11.46 -31.73
C GLY A 79 -21.88 10.09 -32.21
N GLY A 80 -21.78 9.09 -31.33
CA GLY A 80 -21.25 7.76 -31.70
C GLY A 80 -19.73 7.73 -31.92
N GLU A 81 -19.04 8.82 -31.57
CA GLU A 81 -17.59 8.92 -31.57
C GLU A 81 -16.94 7.90 -30.61
N VAL A 82 -15.75 7.48 -30.98
CA VAL A 82 -14.95 6.46 -30.33
C VAL A 82 -14.41 7.02 -29.01
N GLN A 83 -14.57 6.28 -27.90
CA GLN A 83 -14.07 6.66 -26.56
C GLN A 83 -12.65 7.26 -26.62
N PRO A 84 -12.36 8.39 -25.94
CA PRO A 84 -11.07 9.06 -26.01
C PRO A 84 -9.91 8.10 -25.71
N TRP A 85 -8.84 8.19 -26.49
CA TRP A 85 -7.71 7.25 -26.39
C TRP A 85 -7.10 7.24 -24.98
N GLN A 86 -7.10 8.39 -24.29
CA GLN A 86 -6.60 8.56 -22.93
C GLN A 86 -7.37 7.69 -21.94
N VAL A 87 -8.70 7.66 -22.05
CA VAL A 87 -9.58 6.87 -21.18
C VAL A 87 -9.30 5.37 -21.38
N ARG A 88 -9.16 4.95 -22.64
CA ARG A 88 -8.81 3.56 -22.99
C ARG A 88 -7.44 3.16 -22.44
N THR A 89 -6.44 4.03 -22.57
CA THR A 89 -5.11 3.78 -22.01
C THR A 89 -5.16 3.64 -20.50
N CYS A 90 -5.93 4.48 -19.78
CA CYS A 90 -6.12 4.35 -18.34
C CYS A 90 -6.72 2.98 -17.95
N TRP A 91 -7.70 2.47 -18.69
CA TRP A 91 -8.25 1.13 -18.45
C TRP A 91 -7.22 0.02 -18.63
N PHE A 92 -6.49 0.02 -19.75
CA PHE A 92 -5.46 -0.99 -20.02
C PHE A 92 -4.34 -0.98 -18.98
N VAL A 93 -3.86 0.21 -18.61
CA VAL A 93 -2.84 0.36 -17.56
C VAL A 93 -3.36 -0.11 -16.21
N GLY A 94 -4.61 0.22 -15.86
CA GLY A 94 -5.26 -0.27 -14.65
C GLY A 94 -5.36 -1.81 -14.61
N ILE A 95 -5.74 -2.45 -15.73
CA ILE A 95 -5.80 -3.91 -15.86
C ILE A 95 -4.42 -4.53 -15.69
N ILE A 96 -3.38 -3.97 -16.32
CA ILE A 96 -2.00 -4.46 -16.19
C ILE A 96 -1.54 -4.42 -14.72
N PHE A 97 -1.80 -3.31 -14.03
CA PHE A 97 -1.47 -3.20 -12.61
C PHE A 97 -2.29 -4.16 -11.73
N GLY A 98 -3.59 -4.32 -12.02
CA GLY A 98 -4.46 -5.28 -11.33
C GLY A 98 -3.97 -6.73 -11.48
N LEU A 99 -3.66 -7.15 -12.71
CA LEU A 99 -3.10 -8.49 -12.99
C LEU A 99 -1.73 -8.69 -12.31
N THR A 100 -0.87 -7.67 -12.34
CA THR A 100 0.44 -7.73 -11.69
C THR A 100 0.32 -7.83 -10.17
N SER A 101 -0.67 -7.16 -9.57
CA SER A 101 -1.01 -7.30 -8.16
C SER A 101 -1.42 -8.74 -7.82
N ILE A 102 -2.33 -9.33 -8.59
CA ILE A 102 -2.81 -10.73 -8.41
C ILE A 102 -1.63 -11.71 -8.50
N LEU A 103 -0.81 -11.60 -9.54
CA LEU A 103 0.37 -12.46 -9.74
C LEU A 103 1.36 -12.29 -8.60
N SER A 104 1.64 -11.05 -8.18
CA SER A 104 2.56 -10.78 -7.07
C SER A 104 2.04 -11.34 -5.75
N ALA A 105 0.74 -11.22 -5.46
CA ALA A 105 0.13 -11.78 -4.26
C ALA A 105 0.18 -13.31 -4.25
N ALA A 106 -0.12 -13.94 -5.40
CA ALA A 106 -0.05 -15.39 -5.56
C ALA A 106 1.38 -15.92 -5.38
N ASP A 107 2.36 -15.30 -6.04
CA ASP A 107 3.77 -15.68 -5.94
C ASP A 107 4.30 -15.57 -4.51
N GLN A 108 3.95 -14.48 -3.81
CA GLN A 108 4.34 -14.28 -2.42
C GLN A 108 3.69 -15.31 -1.50
N THR A 109 2.41 -15.61 -1.71
CA THR A 109 1.65 -16.62 -0.95
C THR A 109 2.27 -18.01 -1.11
N ILE A 110 2.52 -18.45 -2.35
CA ILE A 110 3.13 -19.76 -2.65
C ILE A 110 4.52 -19.86 -2.02
N ARG A 111 5.35 -18.82 -2.17
CA ARG A 111 6.71 -18.79 -1.59
C ARG A 111 6.66 -18.87 -0.08
N LEU A 112 5.74 -18.14 0.56
CA LEU A 112 5.61 -18.12 2.01
C LEU A 112 5.07 -19.45 2.55
N HIS A 113 4.08 -20.07 1.88
CA HIS A 113 3.63 -21.43 2.21
C HIS A 113 4.75 -22.46 2.10
N ARG A 114 5.52 -22.41 0.99
CA ARG A 114 6.65 -23.33 0.80
C ARG A 114 7.72 -23.17 1.89
N ILE A 115 7.99 -21.95 2.32
CA ILE A 115 8.93 -21.70 3.43
C ILE A 115 8.35 -22.20 4.76
N SER A 116 7.05 -22.04 4.96
CA SER A 116 6.34 -22.46 6.17
C SER A 116 6.30 -23.99 6.37
N ALA A 117 6.42 -24.77 5.30
CA ALA A 117 6.45 -26.23 5.38
C ALA A 117 7.77 -26.80 5.95
N HIS A 118 8.79 -25.98 6.18
CA HIS A 118 10.07 -26.44 6.74
C HIS A 118 10.06 -26.48 8.28
N ARG A 119 10.73 -27.50 8.86
CA ARG A 119 10.94 -27.65 10.32
C ARG A 119 11.55 -26.42 11.01
N ASN A 120 12.29 -25.59 10.28
CA ASN A 120 12.90 -24.34 10.75
C ASN A 120 12.28 -23.10 10.07
N ALA A 121 10.98 -23.14 9.77
CA ALA A 121 10.23 -22.07 9.11
C ALA A 121 10.48 -20.67 9.71
N PRO A 122 10.33 -20.42 11.02
CA PRO A 122 10.47 -19.07 11.57
C PRO A 122 11.88 -18.51 11.42
N ARG A 123 12.91 -19.37 11.51
CA ARG A 123 14.30 -18.96 11.29
C ARG A 123 14.53 -18.53 9.83
N ARG A 124 13.96 -19.25 8.86
CA ARG A 124 14.10 -18.93 7.42
C ARG A 124 13.34 -17.67 7.04
N ILE A 125 12.15 -17.46 7.59
CA ILE A 125 11.36 -16.24 7.38
C ILE A 125 12.15 -15.02 7.89
N ARG A 126 12.72 -15.11 9.09
CA ARG A 126 13.58 -14.05 9.62
C ARG A 126 14.81 -13.77 8.76
N MET A 127 15.45 -14.81 8.20
CA MET A 127 16.55 -14.61 7.24
C MET A 127 16.08 -13.92 5.94
N LEU A 128 14.86 -14.21 5.48
CA LEU A 128 14.29 -13.58 4.30
C LEU A 128 14.00 -12.09 4.53
N ILE A 129 13.42 -11.73 5.68
CA ILE A 129 13.14 -10.36 6.10
C ILE A 129 14.43 -9.58 6.36
N ARG A 130 15.36 -10.18 7.11
CA ARG A 130 16.66 -9.59 7.46
C ARG A 130 17.55 -9.37 6.24
N GLY A 131 17.72 -10.39 5.41
CA GLY A 131 18.70 -10.38 4.34
C GLY A 131 20.13 -10.11 4.79
N ASN A 132 20.85 -9.31 3.99
CA ASN A 132 22.21 -8.87 4.28
C ASN A 132 22.27 -7.72 5.29
N ALA A 133 21.21 -7.50 6.08
CA ALA A 133 21.18 -6.42 7.06
C ALA A 133 22.37 -6.50 8.02
N LYS A 134 23.13 -5.39 8.04
CA LYS A 134 24.22 -5.16 8.98
C LYS A 134 23.63 -4.89 10.36
N ARG A 135 24.27 -5.43 11.40
CA ARG A 135 23.93 -5.13 12.78
C ARG A 135 24.44 -3.73 13.08
N ILE A 136 23.54 -2.79 13.35
CA ILE A 136 23.91 -1.40 13.70
C ILE A 136 23.53 -1.23 15.17
N ARG A 137 24.51 -0.88 16.02
CA ARG A 137 24.32 -0.69 17.48
C ARG A 137 23.62 -1.88 18.17
N GLY A 138 24.00 -3.12 17.82
CA GLY A 138 23.45 -4.33 18.45
C GLY A 138 22.07 -4.78 17.94
N GLN A 139 21.34 -3.93 17.22
CA GLN A 139 20.03 -4.25 16.63
C GLN A 139 20.14 -4.65 15.15
N ILE A 140 19.26 -5.56 14.73
CA ILE A 140 19.08 -5.96 13.33
C ILE A 140 18.04 -5.02 12.72
N ARG A 141 18.46 -4.15 11.80
CA ARG A 141 17.54 -3.32 11.02
C ARG A 141 17.07 -4.07 9.77
N PRO A 142 15.76 -4.18 9.50
CA PRO A 142 15.30 -4.80 8.27
C PRO A 142 15.71 -3.98 7.03
N SER A 143 15.95 -4.66 5.91
CA SER A 143 16.23 -3.98 4.64
C SER A 143 14.95 -3.37 4.09
N ARG A 144 14.92 -2.04 3.91
CA ARG A 144 13.77 -1.30 3.35
C ARG A 144 13.30 -1.84 2.01
N VAL A 145 14.23 -2.24 1.14
CA VAL A 145 13.91 -2.83 -0.18
C VAL A 145 13.13 -4.13 -0.03
N ARG A 146 13.49 -4.97 0.95
CA ARG A 146 12.78 -6.24 1.17
C ARG A 146 11.40 -6.03 1.76
N MET A 147 11.27 -5.06 2.67
CA MET A 147 9.95 -4.65 3.19
C MET A 147 9.07 -4.12 2.07
N PHE A 148 9.63 -3.33 1.14
CA PHE A 148 8.91 -2.83 -0.03
C PHE A 148 8.42 -3.97 -0.95
N ILE A 149 9.23 -5.01 -1.17
CA ILE A 149 8.82 -6.18 -1.98
C ILE A 149 7.57 -6.85 -1.39
N TRP A 150 7.46 -6.95 -0.06
CA TRP A 150 6.27 -7.50 0.60
C TRP A 150 5.04 -6.60 0.53
N GLN A 151 5.20 -5.33 0.14
CA GLN A 151 4.12 -4.37 -0.05
C GLN A 151 3.80 -4.13 -1.54
N LEU A 152 4.54 -4.77 -2.44
CA LEU A 152 4.42 -4.62 -3.88
C LEU A 152 3.04 -5.01 -4.46
N PRO A 153 2.34 -6.06 -3.97
CA PRO A 153 0.97 -6.36 -4.41
C PRO A 153 0.00 -5.22 -4.06
N VAL A 154 0.09 -4.69 -2.84
CA VAL A 154 -0.73 -3.56 -2.39
C VAL A 154 -0.43 -2.32 -3.23
N PHE A 155 0.85 -2.05 -3.50
CA PHE A 155 1.26 -0.93 -4.34
C PHE A 155 0.65 -0.98 -5.74
N PHE A 156 0.74 -2.13 -6.43
CA PHE A 156 0.13 -2.30 -7.74
C PHE A 156 -1.39 -2.18 -7.70
N LEU A 157 -2.04 -2.69 -6.65
CA LEU A 157 -3.48 -2.52 -6.45
C LEU A 157 -3.86 -1.04 -6.29
N THR A 158 -3.07 -0.26 -5.54
CA THR A 158 -3.27 1.18 -5.40
C THR A 158 -3.08 1.89 -6.74
N CYS A 159 -2.04 1.56 -7.51
CA CYS A 159 -1.84 2.12 -8.86
C CYS A 159 -3.02 1.80 -9.80
N ALA A 160 -3.55 0.56 -9.76
CA ALA A 160 -4.72 0.18 -10.54
C ALA A 160 -5.96 1.01 -10.15
N THR A 161 -6.17 1.24 -8.85
CA THR A 161 -7.28 2.04 -8.33
C THR A 161 -7.17 3.50 -8.76
N VAL A 162 -5.97 4.09 -8.68
CA VAL A 162 -5.71 5.46 -9.13
C VAL A 162 -5.91 5.59 -10.65
N ALA A 163 -5.43 4.62 -11.42
CA ALA A 163 -5.64 4.58 -12.86
C ALA A 163 -7.14 4.50 -13.20
N MET A 164 -7.91 3.71 -12.46
CA MET A 164 -9.37 3.64 -12.60
C MET A 164 -10.02 5.00 -12.32
N MET A 165 -9.69 5.60 -11.18
CA MET A 165 -10.28 6.89 -10.76
C MET A 165 -9.96 8.00 -11.78
N THR A 166 -8.72 8.00 -12.30
CA THR A 166 -8.28 8.95 -13.33
C THR A 166 -9.01 8.72 -14.65
N GLY A 167 -9.21 7.45 -15.05
CA GLY A 167 -9.96 7.10 -16.25
C GLY A 167 -11.41 7.58 -16.21
N ILE A 168 -12.10 7.39 -15.07
CA ILE A 168 -13.48 7.89 -14.88
C ILE A 168 -13.50 9.42 -14.89
N TRP A 169 -12.55 10.05 -14.20
CA TRP A 169 -12.44 11.52 -14.16
C TRP A 169 -12.31 12.12 -15.56
N VAL A 170 -11.40 11.59 -16.37
CA VAL A 170 -11.20 12.06 -17.75
C VAL A 170 -12.45 11.81 -18.58
N LEU A 171 -13.07 10.62 -18.49
CA LEU A 171 -14.28 10.27 -19.24
C LEU A 171 -15.44 11.25 -18.98
N VAL A 172 -15.65 11.61 -17.72
CA VAL A 172 -16.70 12.54 -17.30
C VAL A 172 -16.45 13.95 -17.85
N TRP A 173 -15.21 14.40 -17.82
CA TRP A 173 -14.87 15.74 -18.29
C TRP A 173 -14.89 15.84 -19.82
N THR A 174 -14.40 14.82 -20.53
CA THR A 174 -14.46 14.78 -22.00
C THR A 174 -15.90 14.80 -22.50
N ALA A 175 -16.80 14.03 -21.85
CA ALA A 175 -18.22 14.04 -22.19
C ALA A 175 -18.91 15.39 -21.96
N THR A 176 -18.37 16.22 -21.07
CA THR A 176 -18.89 17.57 -20.79
C THR A 176 -18.41 18.59 -21.83
N MET A 177 -17.15 18.50 -22.26
CA MET A 177 -16.55 19.45 -23.21
C MET A 177 -17.07 19.28 -24.65
N GLU A 178 -17.34 18.05 -25.10
CA GLU A 178 -17.86 17.77 -26.44
C GLU A 178 -19.30 18.25 -26.66
N ALA A 179 -20.06 18.55 -25.58
CA ALA A 179 -21.44 19.01 -25.68
C ALA A 179 -21.62 20.46 -26.20
N GLY A 180 -20.52 21.19 -26.44
CA GLY A 180 -20.41 22.38 -27.31
C GLY A 180 -21.26 23.62 -26.99
N THR A 181 -22.19 23.52 -26.04
CA THR A 181 -23.08 24.60 -25.62
C THR A 181 -23.11 24.58 -24.09
N PHE A 182 -22.60 25.65 -23.47
CA PHE A 182 -22.65 25.90 -22.03
C PHE A 182 -24.10 26.18 -21.59
N VAL A 183 -24.99 25.24 -21.88
CA VAL A 183 -26.32 25.15 -21.30
C VAL A 183 -26.22 24.00 -20.32
N TRP A 184 -26.72 24.20 -19.11
CA TRP A 184 -26.64 23.29 -17.97
C TRP A 184 -27.40 21.96 -18.24
N LYS A 185 -26.91 21.18 -19.22
CA LYS A 185 -27.44 19.89 -19.68
C LYS A 185 -27.04 18.79 -18.71
N GLU A 186 -27.73 17.65 -18.78
CA GLU A 186 -27.59 16.51 -17.86
C GLU A 186 -26.13 16.06 -17.64
N ASN A 187 -25.29 16.12 -18.69
CA ASN A 187 -23.87 15.78 -18.63
C ASN A 187 -23.04 16.72 -17.73
N ALA A 188 -23.41 18.01 -17.64
CA ALA A 188 -22.75 18.95 -16.75
C ALA A 188 -23.15 18.69 -15.28
N LYS A 189 -24.39 18.23 -15.03
CA LYS A 189 -24.84 17.85 -13.67
C LYS A 189 -24.12 16.59 -13.20
N SER A 190 -23.99 15.58 -14.06
CA SER A 190 -23.27 14.34 -13.72
C SER A 190 -21.79 14.61 -13.44
N ALA A 191 -21.15 15.52 -14.17
CA ALA A 191 -19.76 15.91 -13.91
C ALA A 191 -19.55 16.58 -12.55
N VAL A 192 -20.44 17.51 -12.17
CA VAL A 192 -20.37 18.17 -10.85
C VAL A 192 -20.63 17.19 -9.72
N VAL A 193 -21.62 16.30 -9.86
CA VAL A 193 -21.91 15.27 -8.86
C VAL A 193 -20.75 14.28 -8.72
N PHE A 194 -20.16 13.84 -9.83
CA PHE A 194 -19.03 12.92 -9.80
C PHE A 194 -17.78 13.53 -9.16
N THR A 195 -17.43 14.77 -9.52
CA THR A 195 -16.25 15.47 -8.99
C THR A 195 -16.41 15.82 -7.51
N SER A 196 -17.60 16.21 -7.07
CA SER A 196 -17.89 16.48 -5.65
C SER A 196 -17.83 15.21 -4.80
N ILE A 197 -18.46 14.11 -5.22
CA ILE A 197 -18.42 12.84 -4.48
C ILE A 197 -16.99 12.27 -4.45
N THR A 198 -16.29 12.29 -5.58
CA THR A 198 -14.89 11.85 -5.66
C THR A 198 -14.00 12.69 -4.75
N GLY A 199 -14.20 14.01 -4.73
CA GLY A 199 -13.46 14.93 -3.86
C GLY A 199 -13.70 14.66 -2.38
N VAL A 200 -14.96 14.54 -1.95
CA VAL A 200 -15.31 14.20 -0.56
C VAL A 200 -14.73 12.86 -0.14
N THR A 201 -14.88 11.84 -0.98
CA THR A 201 -14.32 10.50 -0.72
C THR A 201 -12.80 10.54 -0.63
N GLY A 202 -12.14 11.29 -1.51
CA GLY A 202 -10.69 11.50 -1.48
C GLY A 202 -10.24 12.17 -0.19
N ILE A 203 -10.91 13.23 0.25
CA ILE A 203 -10.61 13.94 1.51
C ILE A 203 -10.75 12.98 2.70
N ILE A 204 -11.86 12.24 2.78
CA ILE A 204 -12.09 11.25 3.85
C ILE A 204 -10.99 10.19 3.83
N PHE A 205 -10.60 9.71 2.64
CA PHE A 205 -9.53 8.74 2.49
C PHE A 205 -8.19 9.28 3.00
N PHE A 206 -7.76 10.47 2.56
CA PHE A 206 -6.50 11.08 3.01
C PHE A 206 -6.53 11.41 4.51
N TRP A 207 -7.68 11.84 5.03
CA TRP A 207 -7.88 12.05 6.47
C TRP A 207 -7.72 10.74 7.26
N ALA A 208 -8.30 9.65 6.78
CA ALA A 208 -8.14 8.34 7.40
C ALA A 208 -6.68 7.84 7.36
N GLN A 209 -5.97 8.05 6.24
CA GLN A 209 -4.56 7.66 6.13
C GLN A 209 -3.65 8.48 7.05
N THR A 210 -3.89 9.79 7.18
CA THR A 210 -3.09 10.65 8.07
C THR A 210 -3.32 10.32 9.54
N LEU A 211 -4.56 10.02 9.93
CA LEU A 211 -4.89 9.55 11.28
C LEU A 211 -4.19 8.22 11.61
N LEU A 212 -4.14 7.29 10.66
CA LEU A 212 -3.53 5.97 10.85
C LEU A 212 -1.98 6.01 10.83
N HIS A 213 -1.39 7.03 10.21
CA HIS A 213 0.06 7.24 10.20
C HIS A 213 0.58 8.04 11.41
N ALA A 214 -0.31 8.43 12.33
CA ALA A 214 0.08 9.08 13.56
C ALA A 214 1.02 8.14 14.35
N PRO A 215 2.19 8.62 14.80
CA PRO A 215 3.12 7.80 15.57
C PRO A 215 2.45 7.40 16.88
N VAL A 216 2.30 6.09 17.11
CA VAL A 216 1.93 5.58 18.43
C VAL A 216 3.14 5.76 19.32
N HIS A 217 3.05 6.70 20.26
CA HIS A 217 3.91 6.69 21.42
C HIS A 217 3.38 5.60 22.34
N GLU A 218 4.07 4.46 22.40
CA GLU A 218 3.96 3.56 23.54
C GLU A 218 4.49 4.35 24.75
N GLU A 219 3.59 5.05 25.45
CA GLU A 219 3.82 5.36 26.84
C GLU A 219 3.60 4.05 27.59
N ASP A 220 4.67 3.54 28.21
CA ASP A 220 4.65 2.41 29.12
C ASP A 220 3.69 2.75 30.29
N GLU A 221 2.38 2.51 30.13
CA GLU A 221 1.47 2.33 31.27
C GLU A 221 1.67 0.92 31.86
N ASP A 222 2.89 0.66 32.32
CA ASP A 222 3.12 -0.17 33.49
C ASP A 222 2.72 0.66 34.73
N CYS A 223 1.41 0.84 34.92
CA CYS A 223 0.84 1.24 36.21
C CYS A 223 -0.24 0.22 36.57
N GLU A 224 0.18 -0.71 37.43
CA GLU A 224 -0.59 -1.47 38.41
C GLU A 224 -2.12 -1.36 38.34
N PHE A 225 -2.79 -2.49 38.06
CA PHE A 225 -4.00 -2.90 38.75
C PHE A 225 -4.03 -4.42 38.95
#